data_AF-A0A531L771-F1
#
_entry.id   AF-A0A531L771-F1
#
_cell.length_a   1.000
_cell.length_b   1.000
_cell.length_c   1.000
_cell.angle_alpha   90.00
_cell.angle_beta   90.00
_cell.angle_gamma   90.00
#
_symmetry.space_group_name_H-M   'P 1'
#
loop_
_entity.id
_entity.type
_entity.pdbx_description
1 polymer ?
#
loop_
_entity_poly.entity_id
_entity_poly.type
_entity_poly.pdbx_seq_one_letter_code
_entity_poly.pdbx_strand_id
1 'polypeptide(L)'
;RLAMEAAATLFALLTIAILVRHAMHGGVIDTGAATLAEQAIYTLIAIGAGAILVAIDMRSPSLVLRYGSLAAGVVSVAFIVIQHFGALNPLFTDESTGRIPVFNLLFLAYLLPALAAGGLALYARDKRPKWYAAMLALMAALLAFVYATLSVRRLFKGEFIGLWSGLDQLETYTYSALWLIIGVALLTAGVWLKSQVLRVASAALISVAVLKVFLFDMSELEGVLRALSFIGLGAVLIGIGLFYQRLLTRAARGT
;
A
#
# COMPACT_ATOMS: atom_id res chain seq x y z
N ARG A 1 -12.93 26.82 23.32
CA ARG A 1 -12.16 27.06 22.08
C ARG A 1 -11.88 25.76 21.31
N LEU A 2 -11.13 24.80 21.90
CA LEU A 2 -10.80 23.52 21.24
C LEU A 2 -12.01 22.69 20.79
N ALA A 3 -13.05 22.60 21.62
CA ALA A 3 -14.28 21.90 21.26
C ALA A 3 -14.96 22.51 20.02
N MET A 4 -14.91 23.85 19.86
CA MET A 4 -15.47 24.51 18.68
C MET A 4 -14.61 24.30 17.43
N GLU A 5 -13.28 24.33 17.56
CA GLU A 5 -12.37 24.05 16.44
C GLU A 5 -12.50 22.59 15.96
N ALA A 6 -12.58 21.64 16.89
CA ALA A 6 -12.80 20.23 16.58
C ALA A 6 -14.19 19.98 15.94
N ALA A 7 -15.24 20.60 16.49
CA ALA A 7 -16.58 20.51 15.91
C ALA A 7 -16.66 21.12 14.51
N ALA A 8 -16.09 22.32 14.32
CA ALA A 8 -16.04 22.97 13.01
C ALA A 8 -15.30 22.12 11.98
N THR A 9 -14.17 21.52 12.37
CA THR A 9 -13.41 20.61 11.49
C THR A 9 -14.24 19.37 11.14
N LEU A 10 -14.90 18.76 12.13
CA LEU A 10 -15.76 17.60 11.91
C LEU A 10 -16.92 17.93 10.96
N PHE A 11 -17.64 19.03 11.20
CA PHE A 11 -18.74 19.45 10.33
C PHE A 11 -18.27 19.79 8.91
N ALA A 12 -17.09 20.43 8.76
CA ALA A 12 -16.52 20.69 7.46
C ALA A 12 -16.22 19.38 6.69
N LEU A 13 -15.60 18.41 7.36
CA LEU A 13 -15.30 17.10 6.77
C LEU A 13 -16.58 16.31 6.43
N LEU A 14 -17.59 16.33 7.30
CA LEU A 14 -18.89 15.72 7.04
C LEU A 14 -19.61 16.39 5.86
N THR A 15 -19.53 17.72 5.77
CA THR A 15 -20.08 18.47 4.64
C THR A 15 -19.41 18.04 3.34
N ILE A 16 -18.08 17.96 3.32
CA ILE A 16 -17.34 17.48 2.15
C ILE A 16 -17.75 16.04 1.80
N ALA A 17 -17.88 15.15 2.79
CA ALA A 17 -18.30 13.77 2.55
C ALA A 17 -19.71 13.69 1.94
N ILE A 18 -20.68 14.47 2.45
CA ILE A 18 -22.03 14.53 1.89
C ILE A 18 -22.03 15.12 0.48
N LEU A 19 -21.21 16.15 0.22
CA LEU A 19 -21.07 16.73 -1.12
C LEU A 19 -20.50 15.73 -2.11
N VAL A 20 -19.54 14.90 -1.69
CA VAL A 20 -19.00 13.81 -2.52
C VAL A 20 -20.09 12.79 -2.84
N ARG A 21 -20.85 12.32 -1.83
CA ARG A 21 -21.99 11.42 -2.05
C ARG A 21 -22.97 11.99 -3.07
N HIS A 22 -23.40 13.22 -2.82
CA HIS A 22 -24.37 13.92 -3.67
C HIS A 22 -23.86 14.09 -5.10
N ALA A 23 -22.61 14.53 -5.29
CA ALA A 23 -22.03 14.74 -6.61
C ALA A 23 -21.86 13.43 -7.39
N MET A 24 -21.48 12.34 -6.72
CA MET A 24 -21.25 11.04 -7.35
C MET A 24 -22.53 10.28 -7.67
N HIS A 25 -23.64 10.62 -7.02
CA HIS A 25 -24.97 10.05 -7.25
C HIS A 25 -25.89 11.00 -8.04
N GLY A 26 -25.31 11.85 -8.90
CA GLY A 26 -26.09 12.68 -9.83
C GLY A 26 -26.98 13.73 -9.16
N GLY A 27 -26.64 14.17 -7.95
CA GLY A 27 -27.39 15.16 -7.19
C GLY A 27 -28.47 14.57 -6.27
N VAL A 28 -28.49 13.26 -6.07
CA VAL A 28 -29.43 12.59 -5.14
C VAL A 28 -28.65 11.85 -4.07
N ILE A 29 -29.05 11.95 -2.81
CA ILE A 29 -28.49 11.14 -1.74
C ILE A 29 -29.34 9.87 -1.64
N ASP A 30 -28.82 8.77 -2.19
CA ASP A 30 -29.50 7.47 -2.18
C ASP A 30 -28.68 6.40 -1.43
N THR A 31 -29.24 5.19 -1.35
CA THR A 31 -28.62 4.01 -0.74
C THR A 31 -27.83 3.14 -1.74
N GLY A 32 -27.49 3.67 -2.92
CA GLY A 32 -26.72 2.96 -3.94
C GLY A 32 -25.35 2.51 -3.44
N ALA A 33 -24.81 1.45 -4.03
CA ALA A 33 -23.48 0.97 -3.66
C ALA A 33 -22.41 2.05 -3.93
N ALA A 34 -21.50 2.26 -2.98
CA ALA A 34 -20.39 3.17 -3.16
C ALA A 34 -19.39 2.62 -4.17
N THR A 35 -18.92 3.47 -5.07
CA THR A 35 -17.89 3.14 -6.06
C THR A 35 -16.50 3.21 -5.43
N LEU A 36 -15.48 2.61 -6.06
CA LEU A 36 -14.10 2.74 -5.59
C LEU A 36 -13.65 4.20 -5.59
N ALA A 37 -14.08 4.99 -6.58
CA ALA A 37 -13.77 6.42 -6.67
C ALA A 37 -14.30 7.18 -5.45
N GLU A 38 -15.53 6.90 -5.03
CA GLU A 38 -16.16 7.54 -3.87
C GLU A 38 -15.42 7.17 -2.59
N GLN A 39 -15.14 5.88 -2.42
CA GLN A 39 -14.47 5.34 -1.25
C GLN A 39 -13.02 5.84 -1.12
N ALA A 40 -12.33 6.08 -2.25
CA ALA A 40 -11.01 6.68 -2.28
C ALA A 40 -11.03 8.11 -1.72
N ILE A 41 -12.03 8.92 -2.09
CA ILE A 41 -12.18 10.28 -1.59
C ILE A 41 -12.49 10.27 -0.09
N TYR A 42 -13.39 9.41 0.38
CA TYR A 42 -13.63 9.26 1.83
C TYR A 42 -12.39 8.85 2.61
N THR A 43 -11.54 8.01 2.01
CA THR A 43 -10.27 7.59 2.61
C THR A 43 -9.30 8.77 2.73
N LEU A 44 -9.19 9.60 1.69
CA LEU A 44 -8.36 10.81 1.73
C LEU A 44 -8.87 11.80 2.78
N ILE A 45 -10.19 11.99 2.87
CA ILE A 45 -10.82 12.81 3.91
C ILE A 45 -10.49 12.27 5.30
N ALA A 46 -10.60 10.95 5.51
CA ALA A 46 -10.34 10.31 6.80
C ALA A 46 -8.86 10.41 7.22
N ILE A 47 -7.91 10.19 6.30
CA ILE A 47 -6.48 10.38 6.56
C ILE A 47 -6.18 11.85 6.86
N GLY A 48 -6.77 12.77 6.09
CA GLY A 48 -6.66 14.22 6.31
C GLY A 48 -7.21 14.65 7.66
N ALA A 49 -8.36 14.11 8.06
CA ALA A 49 -8.93 14.31 9.39
C ALA A 49 -7.98 13.83 10.49
N GLY A 50 -7.39 12.64 10.33
CA GLY A 50 -6.35 12.12 11.21
C GLY A 50 -5.18 13.10 11.33
N ALA A 51 -4.67 13.62 10.21
CA ALA A 51 -3.59 14.60 10.20
C ALA A 51 -3.95 15.91 10.93
N ILE A 52 -5.15 16.44 10.72
CA ILE A 52 -5.65 17.65 11.39
C ILE A 52 -5.76 17.41 12.90
N LEU A 53 -6.31 16.26 13.34
CA LEU A 53 -6.39 15.92 14.76
C LEU A 53 -5.00 15.82 15.41
N VAL A 54 -4.01 15.25 14.70
CA VAL A 54 -2.62 15.26 15.19
C VAL A 54 -2.09 16.69 15.29
N ALA A 55 -2.37 17.56 14.31
CA ALA A 55 -1.91 18.94 14.32
C ALA A 55 -2.53 19.78 15.45
N ILE A 56 -3.83 19.60 15.73
CA ILE A 56 -4.54 20.31 16.82
C ILE A 56 -4.03 19.82 18.18
N ASP A 57 -3.87 18.50 18.38
CA ASP A 57 -3.35 17.93 19.63
C ASP A 57 -1.94 18.47 19.97
N MET A 58 -1.10 18.72 18.97
CA MET A 58 0.22 19.33 19.19
C MET A 58 0.17 20.79 19.67
N ARG A 59 -0.87 21.54 19.28
CA ARG A 59 -1.05 22.94 19.72
C ARG A 59 -1.74 23.03 21.07
N SER A 60 -2.57 22.05 21.39
CA SER A 60 -3.35 22.02 22.61
C SER A 60 -3.62 20.57 23.03
N PRO A 61 -2.69 19.97 23.79
CA PRO A 61 -2.72 18.55 24.13
C PRO A 61 -3.99 18.18 24.89
N SER A 62 -4.68 17.14 24.44
CA SER A 62 -5.80 16.57 25.18
C SER A 62 -5.88 15.06 24.97
N LEU A 63 -6.31 14.32 26.00
CA LEU A 63 -6.46 12.87 25.90
C LEU A 63 -7.44 12.48 24.78
N VAL A 64 -8.52 13.25 24.61
CA VAL A 64 -9.54 12.98 23.59
C VAL A 64 -8.97 13.12 22.18
N LEU A 65 -8.23 14.19 21.87
CA LEU A 65 -7.59 14.35 20.55
C LEU A 65 -6.48 13.32 20.33
N ARG A 66 -5.78 12.95 21.41
CA ARG A 66 -4.71 11.97 21.37
C ARG A 66 -5.23 10.60 20.94
N TYR A 67 -6.29 10.11 21.59
CA TYR A 67 -6.92 8.84 21.24
C TYR A 67 -7.77 8.94 19.98
N GLY A 68 -8.43 10.08 19.74
CA GLY A 68 -9.24 10.32 18.55
C GLY A 68 -8.43 10.22 17.25
N SER A 69 -7.24 10.83 17.20
CA SER A 69 -6.35 10.71 16.04
C SER A 69 -5.80 9.30 15.82
N LEU A 70 -5.53 8.55 16.91
CA LEU A 70 -5.13 7.15 16.81
C LEU A 70 -6.27 6.29 16.26
N ALA A 71 -7.47 6.42 16.83
CA ALA A 71 -8.67 5.73 16.39
C ALA A 71 -8.97 6.04 14.92
N ALA A 72 -8.96 7.33 14.53
CA ALA A 72 -9.18 7.75 13.15
C ALA A 72 -8.18 7.10 12.17
N GLY A 73 -6.90 7.03 12.53
CA GLY A 73 -5.90 6.37 11.68
C GLY A 73 -6.08 4.85 11.59
N VAL A 74 -6.37 4.18 12.70
CA VAL A 74 -6.63 2.72 12.72
C VAL A 74 -7.88 2.38 11.90
N VAL A 75 -8.95 3.15 12.10
CA VAL A 75 -10.19 3.00 11.34
C VAL A 75 -9.94 3.23 9.86
N SER A 76 -9.20 4.29 9.49
CA SER A 76 -8.83 4.55 8.09
C SER A 76 -8.07 3.37 7.46
N VAL A 77 -7.10 2.81 8.18
CA VAL A 77 -6.35 1.62 7.74
C VAL A 77 -7.27 0.40 7.57
N ALA A 78 -8.19 0.17 8.51
CA ALA A 78 -9.16 -0.92 8.39
C ALA A 78 -10.08 -0.76 7.17
N PHE A 79 -10.58 0.46 6.94
CA PHE A 79 -11.39 0.77 5.74
C PHE A 79 -10.61 0.57 4.44
N ILE A 80 -9.33 0.94 4.41
CA ILE A 80 -8.47 0.69 3.25
C ILE A 80 -8.39 -0.81 2.96
N VAL A 81 -8.09 -1.63 3.98
CA VAL A 81 -7.97 -3.09 3.80
C VAL A 81 -9.28 -3.69 3.30
N ILE A 82 -10.40 -3.35 3.95
CA ILE A 82 -11.70 -3.95 3.63
C ILE A 82 -12.16 -3.51 2.25
N GLN A 83 -12.08 -2.22 1.94
CA GLN A 83 -12.68 -1.66 0.73
C GLN A 83 -11.73 -1.68 -0.46
N HIS A 84 -10.50 -1.19 -0.33
CA HIS A 84 -9.60 -1.03 -1.48
C HIS A 84 -8.93 -2.33 -1.88
N PHE A 85 -8.61 -3.20 -0.93
CA PHE A 85 -8.00 -4.50 -1.23
C PHE A 85 -9.04 -5.60 -1.39
N GLY A 86 -10.18 -5.50 -0.69
CA GLY A 86 -11.27 -6.47 -0.74
C GLY A 86 -12.43 -6.03 -1.64
N ALA A 87 -13.41 -5.35 -1.07
CA ALA A 87 -14.76 -5.23 -1.63
C ALA A 87 -14.85 -4.47 -2.97
N LEU A 88 -14.08 -3.40 -3.13
CA LEU A 88 -14.14 -2.50 -4.29
C LEU A 88 -12.90 -2.60 -5.18
N ASN A 89 -12.07 -3.63 -4.99
CA ASN A 89 -10.88 -3.81 -5.79
C ASN A 89 -11.26 -4.12 -7.26
N PRO A 90 -10.78 -3.36 -8.26
CA PRO A 90 -11.15 -3.56 -9.66
C PRO A 90 -10.74 -4.93 -10.22
N LEU A 91 -9.84 -5.66 -9.56
CA LEU A 91 -9.57 -7.05 -9.89
C LEU A 91 -10.80 -7.95 -9.73
N PHE A 92 -11.65 -7.66 -8.75
CA PHE A 92 -12.86 -8.43 -8.44
C PHE A 92 -14.12 -7.79 -9.00
N THR A 93 -14.20 -6.45 -9.00
CA THR A 93 -15.40 -5.72 -9.42
C THR A 93 -15.39 -5.36 -10.90
N ASP A 94 -14.21 -5.32 -11.54
CA ASP A 94 -13.99 -4.82 -12.91
C ASP A 94 -14.65 -3.46 -13.17
N GLU A 95 -14.63 -2.62 -12.14
CA GLU A 95 -14.94 -1.20 -12.30
C GLU A 95 -13.93 -0.58 -13.28
N SER A 96 -14.43 0.19 -14.24
CA SER A 96 -13.57 0.87 -15.21
C SER A 96 -12.58 1.77 -14.46
N THR A 97 -11.30 1.56 -14.74
CA THR A 97 -10.23 2.40 -14.17
C THR A 97 -10.17 3.79 -14.82
N GLY A 98 -11.01 4.09 -15.80
CA GLY A 98 -11.07 5.37 -16.51
C GLY A 98 -10.10 5.46 -17.69
N ARG A 99 -10.31 6.45 -18.56
CA ARG A 99 -9.68 6.54 -19.89
C ARG A 99 -8.22 6.99 -19.88
N ILE A 100 -7.88 7.94 -19.02
CA ILE A 100 -6.55 8.58 -19.01
C ILE A 100 -5.52 7.61 -18.41
N PRO A 101 -4.40 7.27 -19.08
CA PRO A 101 -3.50 6.23 -18.59
C PRO A 101 -2.84 6.49 -17.24
N VAL A 102 -2.50 7.74 -16.94
CA VAL A 102 -1.76 8.11 -15.72
C VAL A 102 -2.71 8.61 -14.61
N PHE A 103 -3.64 9.50 -14.95
CA PHE A 103 -4.66 10.03 -14.04
C PHE A 103 -5.92 9.18 -14.13
N ASN A 104 -5.84 7.98 -13.58
CA ASN A 104 -6.90 6.98 -13.60
C ASN A 104 -7.45 6.73 -12.18
N LEU A 105 -8.43 5.84 -12.07
CA LEU A 105 -9.01 5.43 -10.80
C LEU A 105 -7.97 4.84 -9.84
N LEU A 106 -6.98 4.11 -10.34
CA LEU A 106 -5.92 3.52 -9.51
C LEU A 106 -5.03 4.60 -8.89
N PHE A 107 -4.78 5.69 -9.62
CA PHE A 107 -4.08 6.87 -9.10
C PHE A 107 -4.84 7.48 -7.91
N LEU A 108 -6.16 7.65 -8.05
CA LEU A 108 -7.02 8.19 -7.01
C LEU A 108 -7.18 7.24 -5.81
N ALA A 109 -7.36 5.94 -6.07
CA ALA A 109 -7.70 4.94 -5.07
C ALA A 109 -6.49 4.35 -4.34
N TYR A 110 -5.32 4.30 -4.98
CA TYR A 110 -4.15 3.67 -4.37
C TYR A 110 -2.99 4.64 -4.21
N LEU A 111 -2.62 5.40 -5.24
CA LEU A 111 -1.44 6.27 -5.15
C LEU A 111 -1.66 7.47 -4.22
N LEU A 112 -2.77 8.20 -4.37
CA LEU A 112 -3.05 9.35 -3.50
C LEU A 112 -3.20 8.94 -2.01
N PRO A 113 -3.94 7.88 -1.66
CA PRO A 113 -3.97 7.36 -0.29
C PRO A 113 -2.60 6.88 0.20
N ALA A 114 -1.77 6.29 -0.66
CA ALA A 114 -0.40 5.92 -0.30
C ALA A 114 0.43 7.14 0.12
N LEU A 115 0.38 8.21 -0.69
CA LEU A 115 1.08 9.46 -0.40
C LEU A 115 0.54 10.14 0.87
N ALA A 116 -0.78 10.16 1.05
CA ALA A 116 -1.42 10.73 2.23
C ALA A 116 -1.05 9.95 3.51
N ALA A 117 -1.15 8.62 3.48
CA ALA A 117 -0.78 7.76 4.60
C ALA A 117 0.72 7.85 4.91
N GLY A 118 1.58 7.90 3.89
CA GLY A 118 3.03 8.06 4.04
C GLY A 118 3.39 9.44 4.63
N GLY A 119 2.76 10.50 4.14
CA GLY A 119 2.90 11.85 4.69
C GLY A 119 2.46 11.92 6.15
N LEU A 120 1.32 11.30 6.49
CA LEU A 120 0.86 11.21 7.88
C LEU A 120 1.80 10.37 8.75
N ALA A 121 2.35 9.26 8.23
CA ALA A 121 3.32 8.43 8.93
C ALA A 121 4.58 9.23 9.30
N LEU A 122 5.11 10.00 8.35
CA LEU A 122 6.26 10.89 8.58
C LEU A 122 5.91 12.00 9.58
N TYR A 123 4.75 12.63 9.42
CA TYR A 123 4.29 13.69 10.31
C TYR A 123 4.07 13.20 11.75
N ALA A 124 3.58 11.98 11.91
CA ALA A 124 3.24 11.38 13.21
C ALA A 124 4.42 10.68 13.91
N ARG A 125 5.55 10.46 13.21
CA ARG A 125 6.67 9.63 13.67
C ARG A 125 7.19 9.99 15.07
N ASP A 126 7.31 11.28 15.37
CA ASP A 126 7.84 11.78 16.65
C ASP A 126 6.74 12.31 17.58
N LYS A 127 5.48 12.21 17.17
CA LYS A 127 4.30 12.74 17.89
C LYS A 127 3.40 11.65 18.45
N ARG A 128 3.48 10.45 17.87
CA ARG A 128 2.63 9.30 18.16
C ARG A 128 3.47 8.07 18.50
N PRO A 129 2.87 7.04 19.14
CA PRO A 129 3.56 5.77 19.37
C PRO A 129 4.15 5.20 18.08
N LYS A 130 5.34 4.59 18.18
CA LYS A 130 6.08 4.06 17.03
C LYS A 130 5.25 3.07 16.19
N TRP A 131 4.39 2.27 16.84
CA TRP A 131 3.53 1.31 16.16
C TRP A 131 2.55 1.99 15.18
N TYR A 132 2.05 3.18 15.53
CA TYR A 132 1.05 3.89 14.71
C TYR A 132 1.69 4.45 13.44
N ALA A 133 2.86 5.10 13.58
CA ALA A 133 3.62 5.56 12.43
C ALA A 133 4.08 4.39 11.55
N ALA A 134 4.48 3.27 12.14
CA ALA A 134 4.85 2.06 11.40
C ALA A 134 3.66 1.45 10.64
N MET A 135 2.48 1.40 11.25
CA MET A 135 1.24 0.93 10.62
C MET A 135 0.88 1.78 9.40
N LEU A 136 0.92 3.11 9.53
CA LEU A 136 0.64 4.02 8.41
C LEU A 136 1.69 3.92 7.31
N ALA A 137 2.97 3.82 7.67
CA ALA A 137 4.05 3.64 6.70
C ALA A 137 3.93 2.30 5.94
N LEU A 138 3.57 1.23 6.64
CA LEU A 138 3.31 -0.07 6.04
C LEU A 138 2.13 0.01 5.08
N MET A 139 1.02 0.63 5.50
CA MET A 139 -0.16 0.79 4.64
C MET A 139 0.16 1.62 3.40
N ALA A 140 0.93 2.71 3.55
CA ALA A 140 1.40 3.52 2.42
C ALA A 140 2.24 2.68 1.43
N ALA A 141 3.16 1.86 1.94
CA ALA A 141 3.97 0.97 1.11
C ALA A 141 3.13 -0.09 0.38
N LEU A 142 2.16 -0.70 1.06
CA LEU A 142 1.24 -1.67 0.47
C LEU A 142 0.37 -1.05 -0.62
N LEU A 143 -0.20 0.12 -0.37
CA LEU A 143 -0.98 0.86 -1.37
C LEU A 143 -0.15 1.22 -2.60
N ALA A 144 1.09 1.70 -2.41
CA ALA A 144 2.00 2.02 -3.51
C ALA A 144 2.40 0.77 -4.31
N PHE A 145 2.64 -0.35 -3.64
CA PHE A 145 2.95 -1.62 -4.27
C PHE A 145 1.76 -2.16 -5.08
N VAL A 146 0.56 -2.11 -4.52
CA VAL A 146 -0.68 -2.50 -5.21
C VAL A 146 -0.94 -1.57 -6.39
N TYR A 147 -0.79 -0.25 -6.23
CA TYR A 147 -0.87 0.70 -7.34
C TYR A 147 0.05 0.33 -8.50
N ALA A 148 1.32 0.07 -8.21
CA ALA A 148 2.30 -0.29 -9.23
C ALA A 148 1.93 -1.60 -9.93
N THR A 149 1.49 -2.61 -9.17
CA THR A 149 1.06 -3.90 -9.70
C THR A 149 -0.20 -3.76 -10.57
N LEU A 150 -1.25 -3.11 -10.08
CA LEU A 150 -2.48 -2.91 -10.85
C LEU A 150 -2.25 -2.02 -12.09
N SER A 151 -1.32 -1.07 -12.01
CA SER A 151 -0.95 -0.23 -13.16
C SER A 151 -0.33 -1.07 -14.28
N VAL A 152 0.51 -2.06 -13.96
CA VAL A 152 1.01 -3.02 -14.96
C VAL A 152 -0.15 -3.77 -15.59
N ARG A 153 -1.10 -4.31 -14.80
CA ARG A 153 -2.28 -4.99 -15.34
C ARG A 153 -3.06 -4.11 -16.31
N ARG A 154 -3.28 -2.85 -15.93
CA ARG A 154 -3.98 -1.85 -16.73
C ARG A 154 -3.27 -1.54 -18.04
N LEU A 155 -1.92 -1.55 -18.06
CA LEU A 155 -1.16 -1.36 -19.29
C LEU A 155 -1.41 -2.48 -20.31
N PHE A 156 -1.61 -3.71 -19.85
CA PHE A 156 -1.87 -4.87 -20.72
C PHE A 156 -3.35 -5.05 -21.07
N LYS A 157 -4.26 -4.85 -20.10
CA LYS A 157 -5.70 -5.15 -20.27
C LYS A 157 -6.57 -3.93 -20.61
N GLY A 158 -6.04 -2.71 -20.49
CA GLY A 158 -6.77 -1.47 -20.72
C GLY A 158 -7.56 -1.01 -19.49
N GLU A 159 -8.76 -0.45 -19.70
CA GLU A 159 -9.53 0.18 -18.62
C GLU A 159 -10.12 -0.82 -17.62
N PHE A 160 -10.41 -2.04 -18.07
CA PHE A 160 -11.04 -3.13 -17.32
C PHE A 160 -9.97 -4.17 -16.98
N ILE A 161 -9.79 -4.46 -15.70
CA ILE A 161 -8.67 -5.27 -15.18
C ILE A 161 -9.12 -6.48 -14.36
N GLY A 162 -10.37 -6.92 -14.53
CA GLY A 162 -10.93 -8.08 -13.84
C GLY A 162 -10.06 -9.33 -13.98
N LEU A 163 -10.08 -10.19 -12.95
CA LEU A 163 -9.27 -11.43 -12.91
C LEU A 163 -9.58 -12.40 -14.06
N TRP A 164 -10.80 -12.35 -14.61
CA TRP A 164 -11.23 -13.21 -15.71
C TRP A 164 -10.61 -12.89 -17.06
N SER A 165 -9.94 -11.74 -17.21
CA SER A 165 -9.25 -11.35 -18.47
C SER A 165 -7.98 -12.16 -18.77
N GLY A 166 -7.66 -13.16 -17.95
CA GLY A 166 -6.48 -14.00 -18.09
C GLY A 166 -5.18 -13.27 -17.72
N LEU A 167 -4.06 -13.98 -17.89
CA LEU A 167 -2.71 -13.46 -17.71
C LEU A 167 -1.90 -13.78 -18.96
N ASP A 168 -1.31 -12.75 -19.56
CA ASP A 168 -0.41 -12.94 -20.69
C ASP A 168 1.03 -13.20 -20.20
N GLN A 169 1.83 -13.87 -21.01
CA GLN A 169 3.21 -14.23 -20.64
C GLN A 169 4.07 -12.97 -20.40
N LEU A 170 3.98 -11.99 -21.30
CA LEU A 170 4.65 -10.69 -21.15
C LEU A 170 4.17 -9.92 -19.91
N GLU A 171 2.88 -10.01 -19.56
CA GLU A 171 2.33 -9.39 -18.35
C GLU A 171 2.96 -10.03 -17.10
N THR A 172 3.08 -11.36 -17.08
CA THR A 172 3.65 -12.13 -15.96
C THR A 172 5.12 -11.79 -15.71
N TYR A 173 5.91 -11.69 -16.77
CA TYR A 173 7.31 -11.26 -16.70
C TYR A 173 7.45 -9.81 -16.25
N THR A 174 6.54 -8.92 -16.71
CA THR A 174 6.54 -7.52 -16.29
C THR A 174 6.27 -7.36 -14.81
N TYR A 175 5.37 -8.17 -14.22
CA TYR A 175 5.20 -8.19 -12.76
C TYR A 175 6.47 -8.57 -12.02
N SER A 176 7.17 -9.61 -12.49
CA SER A 176 8.42 -10.07 -11.86
C SER A 176 9.51 -8.99 -11.93
N ALA A 177 9.66 -8.36 -13.11
CA ALA A 177 10.58 -7.23 -13.29
C ALA A 177 10.22 -6.04 -12.40
N LEU A 178 8.94 -5.67 -12.33
CA LEU A 178 8.46 -4.60 -11.47
C LEU A 178 8.79 -4.86 -10.00
N TRP A 179 8.50 -6.06 -9.48
CA TRP A 179 8.73 -6.39 -8.08
C TRP A 179 10.22 -6.39 -7.72
N LEU A 180 11.08 -6.84 -8.65
CA LEU A 180 12.53 -6.72 -8.50
C LEU A 180 12.99 -5.26 -8.47
N ILE A 181 12.50 -4.42 -9.37
CA ILE A 181 12.82 -2.98 -9.40
C ILE A 181 12.41 -2.33 -8.08
N ILE A 182 11.19 -2.58 -7.60
CA ILE A 182 10.70 -2.07 -6.32
C ILE A 182 11.59 -2.59 -5.17
N GLY A 183 11.92 -3.88 -5.17
CA GLY A 183 12.80 -4.49 -4.18
C GLY A 183 14.18 -3.82 -4.13
N VAL A 184 14.81 -3.60 -5.27
CA VAL A 184 16.12 -2.92 -5.39
C VAL A 184 16.02 -1.45 -4.96
N ALA A 185 14.94 -0.74 -5.34
CA ALA A 185 14.72 0.63 -4.91
C ALA A 185 14.57 0.72 -3.38
N LEU A 186 13.80 -0.19 -2.77
CA LEU A 186 13.64 -0.29 -1.32
C LEU A 186 14.97 -0.64 -0.63
N LEU A 187 15.78 -1.52 -1.21
CA LEU A 187 17.10 -1.87 -0.68
C LEU A 187 18.03 -0.66 -0.69
N THR A 188 18.08 0.05 -1.83
CA THR A 188 18.88 1.26 -2.01
C THR A 188 18.48 2.33 -1.00
N ALA A 189 17.17 2.60 -0.87
CA ALA A 189 16.64 3.49 0.14
C ALA A 189 16.96 3.01 1.57
N GLY A 190 16.93 1.71 1.84
CA GLY A 190 17.22 1.13 3.16
C GLY A 190 18.69 1.24 3.56
N VAL A 191 19.59 1.21 2.58
CA VAL A 191 21.03 1.47 2.77
C VAL A 191 21.25 2.96 3.03
N TRP A 192 20.71 3.85 2.19
CA TRP A 192 20.87 5.30 2.33
C TRP A 192 20.27 5.85 3.63
N LEU A 193 19.06 5.42 3.97
CA LEU A 193 18.35 5.83 5.19
C LEU A 193 18.80 5.05 6.44
N LYS A 194 19.78 4.14 6.30
CA LYS A 194 20.27 3.25 7.36
C LYS A 194 19.16 2.44 8.06
N SER A 195 18.02 2.21 7.39
CA SER A 195 16.86 1.53 7.95
C SER A 195 16.94 0.01 7.79
N GLN A 196 17.07 -0.71 8.92
CA GLN A 196 17.07 -2.17 8.91
C GLN A 196 15.72 -2.74 8.43
N VAL A 197 14.61 -2.09 8.77
CA VAL A 197 13.27 -2.51 8.36
C VAL A 197 13.15 -2.51 6.85
N LEU A 198 13.63 -1.45 6.18
CA LEU A 198 13.54 -1.32 4.73
C LEU A 198 14.47 -2.32 4.01
N ARG A 199 15.63 -2.64 4.60
CA ARG A 199 16.53 -3.70 4.10
C ARG A 199 15.91 -5.10 4.23
N VAL A 200 15.25 -5.40 5.34
CA VAL A 200 14.58 -6.70 5.52
C VAL A 200 13.36 -6.79 4.59
N ALA A 201 12.56 -5.73 4.48
CA ALA A 201 11.40 -5.69 3.58
C ALA A 201 11.81 -5.85 2.10
N SER A 202 12.89 -5.18 1.68
CA SER A 202 13.43 -5.36 0.32
C SER A 202 13.97 -6.76 0.09
N ALA A 203 14.74 -7.32 1.03
CA ALA A 203 15.22 -8.69 0.91
C ALA A 203 14.06 -9.70 0.80
N ALA A 204 12.99 -9.51 1.58
CA ALA A 204 11.79 -10.34 1.49
C ALA A 204 11.11 -10.19 0.11
N LEU A 205 10.89 -8.96 -0.37
CA LEU A 205 10.26 -8.72 -1.66
C LEU A 205 11.08 -9.27 -2.83
N ILE A 206 12.42 -9.07 -2.82
CA ILE A 206 13.33 -9.63 -3.81
C ILE A 206 13.26 -11.16 -3.76
N SER A 207 13.27 -11.76 -2.57
CA SER A 207 13.16 -13.22 -2.42
C SER A 207 11.86 -13.75 -3.00
N VAL A 208 10.73 -13.06 -2.77
CA VAL A 208 9.43 -13.41 -3.35
C VAL A 208 9.44 -13.28 -4.86
N ALA A 209 10.00 -12.19 -5.40
CA ALA A 209 10.07 -11.98 -6.84
C ALA A 209 10.96 -13.03 -7.53
N VAL A 210 12.12 -13.33 -6.94
CA VAL A 210 13.03 -14.39 -7.42
C VAL A 210 12.36 -15.75 -7.34
N LEU A 211 11.74 -16.09 -6.21
CA LEU A 211 11.01 -17.37 -6.06
C LEU A 211 9.88 -17.47 -7.09
N LYS A 212 9.14 -16.39 -7.33
CA LYS A 212 8.09 -16.35 -8.35
C LYS A 212 8.66 -16.63 -9.74
N VAL A 213 9.74 -15.96 -10.15
CA VAL A 213 10.43 -16.22 -11.43
C VAL A 213 10.82 -17.69 -11.53
N PHE A 214 11.37 -18.26 -10.46
CA PHE A 214 11.75 -19.67 -10.42
C PHE A 214 10.59 -20.67 -10.42
N LEU A 215 9.41 -20.31 -9.94
CA LEU A 215 8.25 -21.22 -9.91
C LEU A 215 7.41 -21.12 -11.19
N PHE A 216 7.19 -19.90 -11.67
CA PHE A 216 6.29 -19.64 -12.79
C PHE A 216 7.06 -19.57 -14.11
N ASP A 217 8.16 -18.82 -14.19
CA ASP A 217 8.89 -18.65 -15.45
C ASP A 217 9.71 -19.91 -15.82
N MET A 218 10.09 -20.73 -14.82
CA MET A 218 10.71 -22.05 -15.05
C MET A 218 9.74 -23.16 -15.43
N SER A 219 8.45 -23.01 -15.10
CA SER A 219 7.46 -24.02 -15.46
C SER A 219 7.24 -24.10 -16.98
N GLU A 220 7.60 -23.03 -17.70
CA GLU A 220 7.60 -22.93 -19.15
C GLU A 220 8.93 -23.39 -19.80
N LEU A 221 9.98 -23.65 -19.01
CA LEU A 221 11.30 -24.03 -19.51
C LEU A 221 11.47 -25.56 -19.50
N GLU A 222 11.49 -26.19 -20.69
CA GLU A 222 11.74 -27.62 -20.85
C GLU A 222 13.24 -28.00 -20.68
N GLY A 223 13.51 -29.24 -20.26
CA GLY A 223 14.86 -29.85 -20.29
C GLY A 223 15.86 -29.30 -19.25
N VAL A 224 16.99 -28.79 -19.73
CA VAL A 224 18.19 -28.45 -18.93
C VAL A 224 18.00 -27.23 -18.02
N LEU A 225 17.17 -26.27 -18.45
CA LEU A 225 16.94 -25.01 -17.72
C LEU A 225 16.17 -25.22 -16.42
N ARG A 226 15.30 -26.24 -16.36
CA ARG A 226 14.62 -26.67 -15.13
C ARG A 226 15.62 -27.25 -14.11
N ALA A 227 16.57 -28.06 -14.55
CA ALA A 227 17.59 -28.66 -13.69
C ALA A 227 18.58 -27.61 -13.12
N LEU A 228 19.07 -26.69 -13.96
CA LEU A 228 19.94 -25.60 -13.52
C LEU A 228 19.26 -24.68 -12.49
N SER A 229 17.94 -24.59 -12.53
CA SER A 229 17.18 -23.71 -11.65
C SER A 229 16.84 -24.34 -10.32
N PHE A 230 16.69 -25.66 -10.26
CA PHE A 230 16.72 -26.37 -8.97
C PHE A 230 18.09 -26.23 -8.30
N ILE A 231 19.18 -26.25 -9.06
CA ILE A 231 20.53 -26.00 -8.53
C ILE A 231 20.64 -24.54 -8.04
N GLY A 232 20.15 -23.58 -8.83
CA GLY A 232 20.09 -22.16 -8.45
C GLY A 232 19.29 -21.92 -7.18
N LEU A 233 18.10 -22.51 -7.06
CA LEU A 233 17.27 -22.48 -5.85
C LEU A 233 18.01 -23.09 -4.66
N GLY A 234 18.65 -24.25 -4.84
CA GLY A 234 19.48 -24.89 -3.82
C GLY A 234 20.59 -23.97 -3.33
N ALA A 235 21.29 -23.30 -4.24
CA ALA A 235 22.34 -22.34 -3.90
C ALA A 235 21.79 -21.11 -3.14
N VAL A 236 20.62 -20.59 -3.54
CA VAL A 236 19.96 -19.46 -2.85
C VAL A 236 19.53 -19.87 -1.44
N LEU A 237 18.94 -21.05 -1.26
CA LEU A 237 18.54 -21.56 0.06
C LEU A 237 19.75 -21.75 0.99
N ILE A 238 20.85 -22.29 0.46
CA ILE A 238 22.12 -22.39 1.19
C ILE A 238 22.64 -21.00 1.56
N GLY A 239 22.60 -20.05 0.62
CA GLY A 239 23.02 -18.66 0.84
C GLY A 239 22.23 -17.95 1.94
N ILE A 240 20.90 -18.11 1.94
CA ILE A 240 20.02 -17.55 2.97
C ILE A 240 20.30 -18.21 4.32
N GLY A 241 20.47 -19.53 4.37
CA GLY A 241 20.86 -20.26 5.59
C GLY A 241 22.18 -19.75 6.18
N LEU A 242 23.19 -19.55 5.34
CA LEU A 242 24.49 -19.01 5.74
C LEU A 242 24.41 -17.55 6.20
N PHE A 243 23.59 -16.74 5.55
CA PHE A 243 23.35 -15.35 5.96
C PHE A 243 22.67 -15.27 7.34
N TYR A 244 21.67 -16.12 7.58
CA TYR A 244 20.99 -16.21 8.87
C TYR A 244 21.92 -16.71 9.97
N GLN A 245 22.72 -17.74 9.69
CA GLN A 245 23.75 -18.21 10.61
C GLN A 245 24.72 -17.08 10.97
N ARG A 246 25.23 -16.32 9.99
CA ARG A 246 26.14 -15.20 10.26
C ARG A 246 25.51 -14.10 11.11
N LEU A 247 24.22 -13.82 10.97
CA LEU A 247 23.51 -12.86 11.82
C LEU A 247 23.36 -13.38 13.26
N LEU A 248 23.03 -14.66 13.43
CA LEU A 248 22.90 -15.28 14.76
C LEU A 248 24.25 -15.46 15.46
N THR A 249 25.31 -15.84 14.76
CA THR A 249 26.65 -15.97 15.33
C THR A 249 27.23 -14.62 15.74
N ARG A 250 26.87 -13.53 15.04
CA ARG A 250 27.24 -12.16 15.45
C ARG A 250 26.47 -11.69 16.68
N ALA A 251 25.19 -12.08 16.83
CA ALA A 251 24.42 -11.80 18.04
C ALA A 251 24.95 -12.57 19.26
N ALA A 252 25.37 -13.83 19.09
CA ALA A 252 25.91 -14.67 20.16
C ALA A 252 27.33 -14.31 20.61
N ARG A 253 28.08 -13.54 19.81
CA ARG A 253 29.43 -13.01 20.17
C ARG A 253 29.37 -11.61 20.80
N GLY A 254 28.17 -11.03 20.92
CA GLY A 254 27.93 -9.71 21.52
C GLY A 254 27.41 -9.76 22.96
N THR A 255 27.35 -10.94 23.57
CA THR A 255 27.18 -11.19 25.01
C THR A 255 28.49 -11.64 25.61
#